data_AF-A0A1A6A4P8-F1
#
_entry.id   AF-A0A1A6A4P8-F1
#
_cell.length_a   1.000
_cell.length_b   1.000
_cell.length_c   1.000
_cell.angle_alpha   90.00
_cell.angle_beta   90.00
_cell.angle_gamma   90.00
#
_symmetry.space_group_name_H-M   'P 1'
#
loop_
_entity.id
_entity.type
_entity.pdbx_description
1 polymer ?
#
loop_
_entity_poly.entity_id
_entity_poly.type
_entity_poly.pdbx_seq_one_letter_code
_entity_poly.pdbx_strand_id
1 'polypeptide(L)'
;MFWDPLFDKASDLLGSPPDQLKLIFSLLISYPLGSLYVRLPPSKPYLAHLFSILVSTFVVVFLLEMRTGMLHLLFSISGTYIISATLKGKNMPWIAFTFVMGHLLYNHIHRNLIGTSASAIEITGSQMVLAMKLTTFAWNVHDGRQKAEDLDASQLETRLVELPSPLAFLGYCLFFPSILPGPSFDYATYDALVHHTIYRVPPPGSSAEQAKAAKKRLPYGRKRVAYLHLFIGLIFLGIYATYSTKFAYERILTPVWYEWTPLYRLVFVQLAGFLARTKYYAVWSLSEGACILTGIGFNGYDPKTGRTLWNRVRNINIISIETAPSFKVLFDSWNCRTNVWLRDVVYKRLTKKGKKPGTKQSMATFVTSAFWHGIDPGYYLAFVLGGVLTSLGRQFRRFIRPYFLPVNSSADTPPTLSKRAYDLIGRIVVQLTLNYTACAFILLGFRDCITAWNRMWWYTHILVIVTMAFFHFGGRRSLRKGLEKRGKLPVGSTKDEDQGREKEKRRSPPPSFKISPPSPTISASHAQPPPAPEDERDPKDLRWVRHALDNPPYADGGEAMGNGFNSPDGGWVDDLVEGIETPSAEKVNPFKTE
;
A
#
# COMPACT_ATOMS: atom_id res chain seq x y z
N MET A 1 23.88 5.08 27.75
CA MET A 1 24.54 3.91 27.12
C MET A 1 25.83 4.34 26.42
N PHE A 2 26.68 3.39 26.00
CA PHE A 2 28.03 3.64 25.46
C PHE A 2 28.05 4.58 24.23
N TRP A 3 27.02 4.59 23.40
CA TRP A 3 26.93 5.37 22.17
C TRP A 3 26.17 6.70 22.28
N ASP A 4 25.51 7.00 23.40
CA ASP A 4 24.73 8.25 23.53
C ASP A 4 25.58 9.51 23.36
N PRO A 5 26.81 9.60 23.92
CA PRO A 5 27.66 10.77 23.71
C PRO A 5 28.00 11.03 22.23
N LEU A 6 27.95 9.99 21.37
CA LEU A 6 28.14 10.15 19.93
C LEU A 6 26.90 10.78 19.26
N PHE A 7 25.70 10.31 19.62
CA PHE A 7 24.44 10.83 19.07
C PHE A 7 24.11 12.22 19.60
N ASP A 8 24.46 12.54 20.84
CA ASP A 8 24.30 13.87 21.42
C ASP A 8 25.20 14.88 20.69
N LYS A 9 26.48 14.55 20.47
CA LYS A 9 27.38 15.39 19.66
C LYS A 9 26.90 15.57 18.22
N ALA A 10 26.36 14.51 17.61
CA ALA A 10 25.79 14.60 16.27
C ALA A 10 24.52 15.47 16.25
N SER A 11 23.69 15.39 17.30
CA SER A 11 22.52 16.24 17.50
C SER A 11 22.89 17.71 17.58
N ASP A 12 23.92 18.06 18.35
CA ASP A 12 24.43 19.44 18.47
C ASP A 12 24.91 20.01 17.13
N LEU A 13 25.56 19.18 16.30
CA LEU A 13 26.06 19.58 14.98
C LEU A 13 24.96 19.70 13.92
N LEU A 14 23.95 18.82 13.97
CA LEU A 14 22.93 18.68 12.93
C LEU A 14 21.60 19.34 13.30
N GLY A 15 21.43 19.84 14.52
CA GLY A 15 20.19 20.44 15.01
C GLY A 15 19.00 19.47 15.00
N SER A 16 19.26 18.16 15.07
CA SER A 16 18.25 17.10 14.94
C SER A 16 18.21 16.25 16.22
N PRO A 17 17.03 15.88 16.75
CA PRO A 17 16.94 15.12 17.99
C PRO A 17 17.74 13.80 17.97
N PRO A 18 18.42 13.41 19.06
CA PRO A 18 19.23 12.19 19.12
C PRO A 18 18.48 10.93 18.69
N ASP A 19 17.21 10.77 19.09
CA ASP A 19 16.40 9.60 18.73
C ASP A 19 16.14 9.50 17.22
N GLN A 20 16.00 10.63 16.53
CA GLN A 20 15.87 10.66 15.07
C GLN A 20 17.16 10.21 14.39
N LEU A 21 18.31 10.65 14.92
CA LEU A 21 19.62 10.23 14.43
C LEU A 21 19.86 8.73 14.68
N LYS A 22 19.47 8.21 15.84
CA LYS A 22 19.52 6.77 16.16
C LYS A 22 18.64 5.95 15.21
N LEU A 23 17.43 6.43 14.88
CA LEU A 23 16.55 5.79 13.90
C LEU A 23 17.17 5.79 12.50
N ILE A 24 17.67 6.94 12.03
CA ILE A 24 18.32 7.06 10.72
C ILE A 24 19.54 6.12 10.65
N PHE A 25 20.37 6.11 11.69
CA PHE A 25 21.51 5.20 11.79
C PHE A 25 21.07 3.73 11.72
N SER A 26 19.97 3.36 12.39
CA SER A 26 19.39 2.00 12.33
C SER A 26 18.97 1.59 10.90
N LEU A 27 18.43 2.54 10.12
CA LEU A 27 18.09 2.31 8.72
C LEU A 27 19.34 2.16 7.84
N LEU A 28 20.37 2.99 8.07
CA LEU A 28 21.61 2.96 7.30
C LEU A 28 22.47 1.73 7.58
N ILE A 29 22.61 1.32 8.85
CA ILE A 29 23.37 0.13 9.24
C ILE A 29 22.74 -1.16 8.71
N SER A 30 21.44 -1.14 8.39
CA SER A 30 20.75 -2.27 7.76
C SER A 30 21.30 -2.62 6.36
N TYR A 31 21.98 -1.70 5.67
CA TYR A 31 22.59 -1.96 4.37
C TYR A 31 23.82 -2.88 4.43
N PRO A 32 24.89 -2.56 5.18
CA PRO A 32 26.02 -3.49 5.34
C PRO A 32 25.57 -4.81 5.98
N LEU A 33 24.63 -4.78 6.93
CA LEU A 33 24.05 -5.99 7.53
C LEU A 33 23.27 -6.82 6.51
N GLY A 34 22.51 -6.22 5.59
CA GLY A 34 21.85 -6.93 4.49
C GLY A 34 22.84 -7.58 3.51
N SER A 35 23.99 -6.95 3.30
CA SER A 35 25.09 -7.54 2.52
C SER A 35 25.77 -8.72 3.23
N LEU A 36 25.71 -8.78 4.57
CA LEU A 36 26.16 -9.92 5.35
C LEU A 36 25.10 -11.03 5.38
N TYR A 37 23.83 -10.67 5.57
CA TYR A 37 22.69 -11.59 5.65
C TYR A 37 22.63 -12.55 4.46
N VAL A 38 22.90 -12.03 3.27
CA VAL A 38 22.85 -12.85 2.04
C VAL A 38 23.93 -13.92 1.93
N ARG A 39 24.96 -13.84 2.77
CA ARG A 39 26.04 -14.84 2.83
C ARG A 39 25.68 -16.02 3.72
N LEU A 40 24.57 -15.94 4.46
CA LEU A 40 24.09 -17.03 5.29
C LEU A 40 23.62 -18.20 4.40
N PRO A 41 24.05 -19.44 4.68
CA PRO A 41 23.77 -20.55 3.77
C PRO A 41 22.32 -21.08 3.95
N PRO A 42 21.60 -21.35 2.85
CA PRO A 42 20.23 -21.88 2.92
C PRO A 42 20.15 -23.31 3.49
N SER A 43 21.28 -24.01 3.61
CA SER A 43 21.36 -25.30 4.31
C SER A 43 21.28 -25.19 5.84
N LYS A 44 21.42 -23.98 6.39
CA LYS A 44 21.35 -23.69 7.83
C LYS A 44 20.40 -22.50 8.08
N PRO A 45 19.09 -22.65 7.79
CA PRO A 45 18.12 -21.56 7.85
C PRO A 45 18.02 -20.90 9.23
N TYR A 46 18.28 -21.66 10.29
CA TYR A 46 18.33 -21.16 11.67
C TYR A 46 19.30 -19.98 11.87
N LEU A 47 20.39 -19.90 11.09
CA LEU A 47 21.33 -18.77 11.16
C LEU A 47 20.68 -17.46 10.71
N ALA A 48 19.82 -17.50 9.69
CA ALA A 48 19.11 -16.33 9.19
C ALA A 48 18.06 -15.82 10.19
N HIS A 49 17.38 -16.74 10.88
CA HIS A 49 16.47 -16.41 11.97
C HIS A 49 17.21 -15.77 13.15
N LEU A 50 18.29 -16.42 13.64
CA LEU A 50 19.11 -15.90 14.74
C LEU A 50 19.73 -14.54 14.39
N PHE A 51 20.25 -14.37 13.18
CA PHE A 51 20.79 -13.09 12.73
C PHE A 51 19.74 -11.98 12.83
N SER A 52 18.53 -12.24 12.32
CA SER A 52 17.43 -11.27 12.35
C SER A 52 17.05 -10.92 13.79
N ILE A 53 16.91 -11.91 14.66
CA ILE A 53 16.55 -11.74 16.07
C ILE A 53 17.61 -10.93 16.80
N LEU A 54 18.89 -11.30 16.67
CA LEU A 54 20.00 -10.64 17.37
C LEU A 54 20.15 -9.19 16.93
N VAL A 55 20.12 -8.92 15.62
CA VAL A 55 20.25 -7.54 15.09
C VAL A 55 19.05 -6.69 15.52
N SER A 56 17.83 -7.19 15.34
CA SER A 56 16.63 -6.44 15.75
C SER A 56 16.58 -6.19 17.25
N THR A 57 16.97 -7.18 18.05
CA THR A 57 17.07 -7.03 19.51
C THR A 57 18.10 -5.96 19.85
N PHE A 58 19.26 -5.98 19.19
CA PHE A 58 20.28 -4.97 19.41
C PHE A 58 19.78 -3.56 19.08
N VAL A 59 19.16 -3.40 17.91
CA VAL A 59 18.62 -2.11 17.47
C VAL A 59 17.55 -1.60 18.44
N VAL A 60 16.56 -2.43 18.80
CA VAL A 60 15.42 -1.98 19.62
C VAL A 60 15.81 -1.78 21.08
N VAL A 61 16.56 -2.72 21.69
CA VAL A 61 16.83 -2.74 23.14
C VAL A 61 18.02 -1.87 23.51
N PHE A 62 19.10 -1.93 22.72
CA PHE A 62 20.38 -1.31 23.06
C PHE A 62 20.60 0.02 22.33
N LEU A 63 20.31 0.09 21.03
CA LEU A 63 20.51 1.33 20.28
C LEU A 63 19.39 2.35 20.51
N LEU A 64 18.13 1.94 20.38
CA LEU A 64 16.96 2.82 20.57
C LEU A 64 16.45 2.85 22.01
N GLU A 65 16.96 1.97 22.89
CA GLU A 65 16.63 1.93 24.32
C GLU A 65 15.17 1.56 24.65
N MET A 66 14.47 0.95 23.70
CA MET A 66 13.04 0.65 23.77
C MET A 66 12.80 -0.72 24.42
N ARG A 67 13.31 -0.91 25.64
CA ARG A 67 13.26 -2.20 26.36
C ARG A 67 11.82 -2.67 26.59
N THR A 68 10.97 -1.82 27.16
CA THR A 68 9.55 -2.08 27.34
C THR A 68 8.85 -2.28 26.00
N GLY A 69 9.27 -1.53 24.98
CA GLY A 69 8.78 -1.69 23.61
C GLY A 69 9.03 -3.10 23.06
N MET A 70 10.23 -3.66 23.22
CA MET A 70 10.51 -5.04 22.82
C MET A 70 9.58 -6.04 23.53
N LEU A 71 9.26 -5.83 24.81
CA LEU A 71 8.31 -6.70 25.53
C LEU A 71 6.90 -6.64 24.91
N HIS A 72 6.43 -5.46 24.50
CA HIS A 72 5.16 -5.35 23.76
C HIS A 72 5.20 -6.11 22.42
N LEU A 73 6.29 -6.01 21.66
CA LEU A 73 6.42 -6.77 20.42
C LEU A 73 6.37 -8.28 20.68
N LEU A 74 7.14 -8.76 21.66
CA LEU A 74 7.19 -10.17 22.05
C LEU A 74 5.85 -10.69 22.56
N PHE A 75 5.09 -9.88 23.31
CA PHE A 75 3.74 -10.23 23.76
C PHE A 75 2.79 -10.50 22.58
N SER A 76 2.76 -9.59 21.60
CA SER A 76 1.95 -9.80 20.39
C SER A 76 2.40 -11.01 19.56
N ILE A 77 3.72 -11.22 19.43
CA ILE A 77 4.30 -12.35 18.70
C ILE A 77 3.88 -13.67 19.37
N SER A 78 4.17 -13.83 20.65
CA SER A 78 3.87 -15.06 21.40
C SER A 78 2.38 -15.34 21.43
N GLY A 79 1.55 -14.33 21.71
CA GLY A 79 0.09 -14.51 21.72
C GLY A 79 -0.45 -14.96 20.36
N THR A 80 0.02 -14.36 19.26
CA THR A 80 -0.41 -14.75 17.90
C THR A 80 0.00 -16.19 17.57
N TYR A 81 1.22 -16.60 17.94
CA TYR A 81 1.70 -17.97 17.71
C TYR A 81 0.86 -18.98 18.50
N ILE A 82 0.63 -18.72 19.79
CA ILE A 82 -0.18 -19.57 20.67
C ILE A 82 -1.61 -19.69 20.13
N ILE A 83 -2.25 -18.58 19.75
CA ILE A 83 -3.59 -18.58 19.15
C ILE A 83 -3.63 -19.45 17.88
N SER A 84 -2.64 -19.29 17.00
CA SER A 84 -2.58 -20.01 15.72
C SER A 84 -2.30 -21.51 15.90
N ALA A 85 -1.50 -21.87 16.92
CA ALA A 85 -1.15 -23.25 17.25
C ALA A 85 -2.28 -24.01 17.95
N THR A 86 -3.04 -23.34 18.82
CA THR A 86 -4.05 -23.98 19.66
C THR A 86 -5.45 -23.95 19.05
N LEU A 87 -5.85 -22.86 18.38
CA LEU A 87 -7.19 -22.71 17.82
C LEU A 87 -7.25 -23.16 16.35
N LYS A 88 -8.25 -23.98 16.03
CA LYS A 88 -8.48 -24.53 14.67
C LYS A 88 -9.75 -24.01 13.97
N GLY A 89 -10.62 -23.30 14.69
CA GLY A 89 -11.90 -22.83 14.16
C GLY A 89 -11.80 -21.64 13.18
N LYS A 90 -12.90 -21.39 12.47
CA LYS A 90 -13.07 -20.26 11.52
C LYS A 90 -12.85 -18.87 12.13
N ASN A 91 -12.99 -18.75 13.46
CA ASN A 91 -12.81 -17.49 14.17
C ASN A 91 -11.36 -17.24 14.62
N MET A 92 -10.46 -18.23 14.52
CA MET A 92 -9.06 -18.09 14.96
C MET A 92 -8.37 -16.81 14.42
N PRO A 93 -8.39 -16.51 13.12
CA PRO A 93 -7.72 -15.30 12.62
C PRO A 93 -8.39 -14.01 13.10
N TRP A 94 -9.70 -14.00 13.37
CA TRP A 94 -10.39 -12.85 13.96
C TRP A 94 -10.04 -12.67 15.45
N ILE A 95 -9.82 -13.76 16.19
CA ILE A 95 -9.34 -13.71 17.58
C ILE A 95 -7.92 -13.14 17.60
N ALA A 96 -7.03 -13.64 16.74
CA ALA A 96 -5.67 -13.10 16.59
C ALA A 96 -5.70 -11.62 16.20
N PHE A 97 -6.55 -11.24 15.24
CA PHE A 97 -6.75 -9.85 14.84
C PHE A 97 -7.17 -8.97 16.00
N THR A 98 -8.18 -9.39 16.76
CA THR A 98 -8.69 -8.63 17.92
C THR A 98 -7.64 -8.52 19.02
N PHE A 99 -6.89 -9.60 19.30
CA PHE A 99 -5.80 -9.59 20.26
C PHE A 99 -4.69 -8.60 19.87
N VAL A 100 -4.21 -8.67 18.63
CA VAL A 100 -3.11 -7.83 18.13
C VAL A 100 -3.53 -6.36 18.05
N MET A 101 -4.70 -6.09 17.47
CA MET A 101 -5.22 -4.72 17.32
C MET A 101 -5.63 -4.12 18.67
N GLY A 102 -6.16 -4.92 19.58
CA GLY A 102 -6.48 -4.50 20.95
C GLY A 102 -5.22 -4.15 21.75
N HIS A 103 -4.15 -4.92 21.61
CA HIS A 103 -2.88 -4.59 22.23
C HIS A 103 -2.24 -3.31 21.63
N LEU A 104 -2.35 -3.13 20.31
CA LEU A 104 -1.91 -1.89 19.67
C LEU A 104 -2.73 -0.68 20.18
N LEU A 105 -4.05 -0.83 20.30
CA LEU A 105 -4.92 0.20 20.86
C LEU A 105 -4.52 0.56 22.29
N TYR A 106 -4.25 -0.43 23.14
CA TYR A 106 -3.81 -0.20 24.50
C TYR A 106 -2.56 0.70 24.55
N ASN A 107 -1.57 0.42 23.69
CA ASN A 107 -0.36 1.24 23.62
C ASN A 107 -0.63 2.65 23.06
N HIS A 108 -1.51 2.79 22.06
CA HIS A 108 -1.96 4.09 21.56
C HIS A 108 -2.64 4.93 22.65
N ILE A 109 -3.51 4.32 23.46
CA ILE A 109 -4.18 4.98 24.60
C ILE A 109 -3.15 5.36 25.65
N HIS A 110 -2.29 4.43 26.07
CA HIS A 110 -1.27 4.69 27.08
C HIS A 110 -0.38 5.87 26.68
N ARG A 111 0.08 5.88 25.42
CA ARG A 111 0.88 6.95 24.82
C ARG A 111 0.18 8.30 24.85
N ASN A 112 -1.12 8.34 24.53
CA ASN A 112 -1.92 9.56 24.60
C ASN A 112 -2.07 10.06 26.04
N LEU A 113 -2.34 9.16 27.00
CA LEU A 113 -2.51 9.51 28.42
C LEU A 113 -1.22 10.08 29.05
N ILE A 114 -0.05 9.58 28.67
CA ILE A 114 1.24 10.10 29.16
C ILE A 114 1.73 11.33 28.37
N GLY A 115 0.94 11.84 27.41
CA GLY A 115 1.26 13.05 26.66
C GLY A 115 2.44 12.92 25.69
N THR A 116 2.76 11.70 25.22
CA THR A 116 3.85 11.52 24.24
C THR A 116 3.48 12.18 22.92
N SER A 117 4.36 13.05 22.39
CA SER A 117 4.15 13.74 21.11
C SER A 117 4.02 12.76 19.94
N ALA A 118 3.13 13.05 18.97
CA ALA A 118 2.97 12.30 17.72
C ALA A 118 4.24 12.17 16.87
N SER A 119 5.20 13.07 17.09
CA SER A 119 6.50 13.06 16.43
C SER A 119 7.56 12.25 17.18
N ALA A 120 7.25 11.73 18.37
CA ALA A 120 8.19 10.93 19.15
C ALA A 120 8.43 9.57 18.46
N ILE A 121 9.69 9.14 18.43
CA ILE A 121 10.04 7.81 17.94
C ILE A 121 9.86 6.83 19.08
N GLU A 122 8.84 6.00 18.98
CA GLU A 122 8.57 4.95 19.96
C GLU A 122 8.04 3.67 19.29
N ILE A 123 7.70 2.67 20.10
CA ILE A 123 7.50 1.29 19.65
C ILE A 123 6.22 1.11 18.84
N THR A 124 5.19 1.95 18.99
CA THR A 124 3.93 1.75 18.27
C THR A 124 4.13 1.77 16.77
N GLY A 125 5.10 2.54 16.24
CA GLY A 125 5.47 2.49 14.82
C GLY A 125 5.93 1.09 14.36
N SER A 126 6.79 0.43 15.16
CA SER A 126 7.19 -0.96 14.95
C SER A 126 6.05 -1.94 15.17
N GLN A 127 5.25 -1.73 16.21
CA GLN A 127 4.11 -2.57 16.57
C GLN A 127 3.03 -2.53 15.48
N MET A 128 2.84 -1.40 14.81
CA MET A 128 1.96 -1.22 13.66
C MET A 128 2.41 -2.10 12.49
N VAL A 129 3.69 -2.10 12.14
CA VAL A 129 4.23 -3.00 11.08
C VAL A 129 4.09 -4.47 11.49
N LEU A 130 4.40 -4.79 12.74
CA LEU A 130 4.26 -6.13 13.29
C LEU A 130 2.79 -6.60 13.29
N ALA A 131 1.83 -5.73 13.58
CA ALA A 131 0.41 -6.08 13.57
C ALA A 131 -0.04 -6.57 12.20
N MET A 132 0.46 -5.95 11.12
CA MET A 132 0.18 -6.42 9.76
C MET A 132 0.73 -7.83 9.52
N LYS A 133 1.97 -8.09 9.95
CA LYS A 133 2.62 -9.41 9.81
C LYS A 133 1.86 -10.49 10.58
N LEU A 134 1.54 -10.23 11.84
CA LEU A 134 0.90 -11.19 12.75
C LEU A 134 -0.52 -11.56 12.31
N THR A 135 -1.31 -10.56 11.93
CA THR A 135 -2.69 -10.80 11.47
C THR A 135 -2.74 -11.46 10.09
N THR A 136 -1.80 -11.12 9.19
CA THR A 136 -1.61 -11.83 7.92
C THR A 136 -1.23 -13.29 8.17
N PHE A 137 -0.28 -13.54 9.07
CA PHE A 137 0.15 -14.91 9.43
C PHE A 137 -1.03 -15.76 9.93
N ALA A 138 -1.87 -15.23 10.83
CA ALA A 138 -3.04 -15.95 11.33
C ALA A 138 -4.01 -16.32 10.20
N TRP A 139 -4.22 -15.43 9.23
CA TRP A 139 -5.01 -15.74 8.03
C TRP A 139 -4.33 -16.78 7.13
N ASN A 140 -3.02 -16.70 6.93
CA ASN A 140 -2.30 -17.68 6.12
C ASN A 140 -2.35 -19.10 6.73
N VAL A 141 -2.28 -19.22 8.06
CA VAL A 141 -2.50 -20.49 8.78
C VAL A 141 -3.93 -20.98 8.60
N HIS A 142 -4.93 -20.09 8.66
CA HIS A 142 -6.32 -20.45 8.42
C HIS A 142 -6.55 -20.94 6.99
N ASP A 143 -5.98 -20.25 6.00
CA ASP A 143 -6.06 -20.60 4.57
C ASP A 143 -5.38 -21.93 4.27
N GLY A 144 -4.30 -22.28 4.97
CA GLY A 144 -3.61 -23.56 4.84
C GLY A 144 -4.46 -24.77 5.26
N ARG A 145 -5.56 -24.54 5.96
CA ARG A 145 -6.54 -25.56 6.40
C ARG A 145 -7.76 -25.63 5.48
N GLN A 146 -7.87 -24.76 4.48
CA GLN A 146 -8.96 -24.77 3.51
C GLN A 146 -8.61 -25.59 2.27
N LYS A 147 -9.64 -26.02 1.52
CA LYS A 147 -9.45 -26.66 0.21
C LYS A 147 -8.83 -25.68 -0.78
N ALA A 148 -7.97 -26.18 -1.67
CA ALA A 148 -7.30 -25.32 -2.66
C ALA A 148 -8.29 -24.59 -3.59
N GLU A 149 -9.41 -25.24 -3.94
CA GLU A 149 -10.46 -24.64 -4.79
C GLU A 149 -11.18 -23.47 -4.13
N ASP A 150 -11.15 -23.38 -2.80
CA ASP A 150 -11.81 -22.33 -2.02
C ASP A 150 -10.99 -21.06 -1.86
N LEU A 151 -9.73 -21.08 -2.31
CA LEU A 151 -8.77 -20.00 -2.12
C LEU A 151 -8.57 -19.22 -3.42
N ASP A 152 -8.46 -17.90 -3.29
CA ASP A 152 -7.94 -17.09 -4.39
C ASP A 152 -6.44 -17.36 -4.62
N ALA A 153 -5.89 -16.93 -5.76
CA ALA A 153 -4.50 -17.23 -6.10
C ALA A 153 -3.48 -16.66 -5.08
N SER A 154 -3.78 -15.54 -4.44
CA SER A 154 -2.91 -14.92 -3.42
C SER A 154 -2.94 -15.72 -2.12
N GLN A 155 -4.14 -16.12 -1.69
CA GLN A 155 -4.33 -16.99 -0.54
C GLN A 155 -3.66 -18.34 -0.76
N LEU A 156 -3.79 -18.90 -1.97
CA LEU A 156 -3.16 -20.16 -2.35
C LEU A 156 -1.63 -20.07 -2.32
N GLU A 157 -1.05 -18.96 -2.79
CA GLU A 157 0.40 -18.72 -2.81
C GLU A 157 0.99 -18.54 -1.41
N THR A 158 0.24 -17.90 -0.50
CA THR A 158 0.75 -17.50 0.82
C THR A 158 0.28 -18.38 1.98
N ARG A 159 -0.58 -19.37 1.75
CA ARG A 159 -1.12 -20.25 2.80
C ARG A 159 -0.02 -21.05 3.50
N LEU A 160 -0.22 -21.32 4.78
CA LEU A 160 0.68 -22.13 5.60
C LEU A 160 -0.01 -23.44 5.98
N VAL A 161 0.33 -24.50 5.23
CA VAL A 161 -0.19 -25.85 5.49
C VAL A 161 0.36 -26.40 6.81
N GLU A 162 1.62 -26.08 7.11
CA GLU A 162 2.28 -26.42 8.35
C GLU A 162 2.65 -25.14 9.12
N LEU A 163 2.57 -25.22 10.45
CA LEU A 163 2.99 -24.12 11.30
C LEU A 163 4.53 -24.09 11.38
N PRO A 164 5.19 -22.94 11.15
CA PRO A 164 6.63 -22.85 11.29
C PRO A 164 7.07 -23.03 12.75
N SER A 165 8.34 -23.39 12.93
CA SER A 165 8.93 -23.47 14.28
C SER A 165 8.90 -22.10 14.99
N PRO A 166 8.89 -22.06 16.32
CA PRO A 166 8.92 -20.80 17.06
C PRO A 166 10.10 -19.90 16.69
N LEU A 167 11.27 -20.49 16.43
CA LEU A 167 12.47 -19.75 16.00
C LEU A 167 12.28 -19.10 14.63
N ALA A 168 11.73 -19.84 13.66
CA ALA A 168 11.50 -19.32 12.32
C ALA A 168 10.44 -18.20 12.32
N PHE A 169 9.36 -18.39 13.08
CA PHE A 169 8.32 -17.37 13.27
C PHE A 169 8.86 -16.11 13.96
N LEU A 170 9.69 -16.26 15.00
CA LEU A 170 10.31 -15.13 15.67
C LEU A 170 11.30 -14.38 14.75
N GLY A 171 12.07 -15.11 13.94
CA GLY A 171 12.94 -14.53 12.91
C GLY A 171 12.19 -13.72 11.85
N TYR A 172 11.01 -14.19 11.43
CA TYR A 172 10.11 -13.47 10.53
C TYR A 172 9.59 -12.16 11.15
N CYS A 173 9.10 -12.25 12.38
CA CYS A 173 8.55 -11.11 13.11
C CYS A 173 9.63 -10.04 13.33
N LEU A 174 10.82 -10.47 13.76
CA LEU A 174 11.98 -9.63 14.04
C LEU A 174 12.95 -9.52 12.85
N PHE A 175 12.45 -9.52 11.62
CA PHE A 175 13.30 -9.32 10.44
C PHE A 175 13.85 -7.88 10.39
N PHE A 176 15.16 -7.76 10.62
CA PHE A 176 15.84 -6.50 10.97
C PHE A 176 15.65 -5.31 10.02
N PRO A 177 15.61 -5.44 8.67
CA PRO A 177 15.41 -4.28 7.81
C PRO A 177 13.95 -3.78 7.82
N SER A 178 13.04 -4.56 8.43
CA SER A 178 11.59 -4.31 8.44
C SER A 178 10.99 -4.13 9.83
N ILE A 179 11.79 -4.19 10.90
CA ILE A 179 11.28 -4.16 12.29
C ILE A 179 10.84 -2.76 12.74
N LEU A 180 11.43 -1.72 12.15
CA LEU A 180 11.09 -0.32 12.43
C LEU A 180 9.96 0.14 11.47
N PRO A 181 10.12 1.11 10.55
CA PRO A 181 9.04 1.51 9.66
C PRO A 181 8.99 0.69 8.35
N GLY A 182 9.74 -0.41 8.27
CA GLY A 182 10.00 -1.08 7.00
C GLY A 182 8.80 -1.84 6.45
N PRO A 183 8.88 -2.26 5.17
CA PRO A 183 7.74 -2.88 4.51
C PRO A 183 7.30 -4.18 5.20
N SER A 184 6.00 -4.38 5.30
CA SER A 184 5.41 -5.65 5.70
C SER A 184 5.35 -6.64 4.52
N PHE A 185 5.46 -7.93 4.84
CA PHE A 185 5.39 -9.06 3.90
C PHE A 185 4.90 -10.30 4.65
N ASP A 186 4.42 -11.31 3.93
CA ASP A 186 3.91 -12.56 4.48
C ASP A 186 5.04 -13.53 4.88
N TYR A 187 4.71 -14.52 5.72
CA TYR A 187 5.69 -15.51 6.18
C TYR A 187 6.21 -16.39 5.04
N ALA A 188 5.38 -16.75 4.05
CA ALA A 188 5.82 -17.60 2.94
C ALA A 188 6.92 -16.92 2.10
N THR A 189 6.83 -15.61 1.90
CA THR A 189 7.89 -14.79 1.29
C THR A 189 9.17 -14.81 2.12
N TYR A 190 9.08 -14.70 3.46
CA TYR A 190 10.23 -14.78 4.34
C TYR A 190 10.89 -16.16 4.34
N ASP A 191 10.08 -17.22 4.39
CA ASP A 191 10.54 -18.60 4.33
C ASP A 191 11.25 -18.87 3.00
N ALA A 192 10.68 -18.39 1.90
CA ALA A 192 11.28 -18.49 0.56
C ALA A 192 12.61 -17.73 0.46
N LEU A 193 12.76 -16.60 1.15
CA LEU A 193 14.04 -15.89 1.27
C LEU A 193 15.06 -16.75 2.00
N VAL A 194 14.73 -17.25 3.20
CA VAL A 194 15.66 -17.99 4.06
C VAL A 194 16.13 -19.28 3.40
N HIS A 195 15.25 -19.97 2.68
CA HIS A 195 15.58 -21.18 1.93
C HIS A 195 16.10 -20.90 0.50
N HIS A 196 16.27 -19.63 0.12
CA HIS A 196 16.70 -19.18 -1.21
C HIS A 196 15.80 -19.71 -2.35
N THR A 197 14.56 -20.11 -2.08
CA THR A 197 13.61 -20.59 -3.08
C THR A 197 12.99 -19.45 -3.87
N ILE A 198 12.98 -18.24 -3.30
CA ILE A 198 12.50 -17.01 -3.93
C ILE A 198 13.18 -16.70 -5.29
N TYR A 199 14.43 -17.16 -5.48
CA TYR A 199 15.20 -16.91 -6.71
C TYR A 199 15.05 -17.99 -7.78
N ARG A 200 14.27 -19.05 -7.53
CA ARG A 200 14.20 -20.23 -8.41
C ARG A 200 13.41 -20.01 -9.70
N VAL A 201 12.75 -18.86 -9.85
CA VAL A 201 12.04 -18.48 -11.08
C VAL A 201 13.09 -18.17 -12.15
N PRO A 202 13.15 -18.90 -13.28
CA PRO A 202 14.10 -18.61 -14.34
C PRO A 202 13.65 -17.38 -15.17
N PRO A 203 14.59 -16.67 -15.83
CA PRO A 203 14.24 -15.64 -16.81
C PRO A 203 13.33 -16.20 -17.93
N PRO A 204 12.35 -15.43 -18.45
CA PRO A 204 11.58 -15.82 -19.63
C PRO A 204 12.50 -16.19 -20.80
N GLY A 205 12.19 -17.26 -21.54
CA GLY A 205 13.01 -17.70 -22.68
C GLY A 205 14.33 -18.40 -22.32
N SER A 206 14.57 -18.72 -21.04
CA SER A 206 15.80 -19.41 -20.60
C SER A 206 15.94 -20.82 -21.17
N SER A 207 17.16 -21.19 -21.57
CA SER A 207 17.52 -22.59 -21.84
C SER A 207 17.47 -23.44 -20.55
N ALA A 208 17.43 -24.77 -20.69
CA ALA A 208 17.45 -25.69 -19.55
C ALA A 208 18.65 -25.48 -18.61
N GLU A 209 19.81 -25.11 -19.17
CA GLU A 209 21.04 -24.81 -18.42
C GLU A 209 20.96 -23.47 -17.69
N GLN A 210 20.40 -22.44 -18.33
CA GLN A 210 20.15 -21.13 -17.71
C GLN A 210 19.14 -21.25 -16.57
N ALA A 211 18.09 -22.05 -16.73
CA ALA A 211 17.13 -22.33 -15.67
C ALA A 211 17.76 -23.11 -14.50
N LYS A 212 18.74 -23.98 -14.76
CA LYS A 212 19.51 -24.69 -13.72
C LYS A 212 20.49 -23.77 -13.00
N ALA A 213 21.09 -22.80 -13.70
CA ALA A 213 21.99 -21.80 -13.12
C ALA A 213 21.26 -20.75 -12.27
N ALA A 214 20.06 -20.33 -12.68
CA ALA A 214 19.21 -19.40 -11.94
C ALA A 214 18.88 -19.91 -10.52
N LYS A 215 18.74 -21.23 -10.35
CA LYS A 215 18.46 -21.87 -9.05
C LYS A 215 19.60 -21.77 -8.03
N LYS A 216 20.82 -21.38 -8.44
CA LYS A 216 22.02 -21.39 -7.58
C LYS A 216 22.59 -20.00 -7.27
N ARG A 217 22.07 -18.93 -7.87
CA ARG A 217 22.67 -17.59 -7.78
C ARG A 217 21.66 -16.54 -7.36
N LEU A 218 22.15 -15.54 -6.64
CA LEU A 218 21.36 -14.34 -6.42
C LEU A 218 21.18 -13.56 -7.73
N PRO A 219 19.97 -13.08 -8.03
CA PRO A 219 19.72 -12.31 -9.25
C PRO A 219 20.52 -11.00 -9.27
N TYR A 220 20.96 -10.59 -10.46
CA TYR A 220 21.70 -9.34 -10.67
C TYR A 220 20.79 -8.11 -10.50
N GLY A 221 21.37 -6.91 -10.49
CA GLY A 221 20.65 -5.65 -10.28
C GLY A 221 20.35 -5.32 -8.81
N ARG A 222 20.33 -6.31 -7.91
CA ARG A 222 20.03 -6.14 -6.46
C ARG A 222 20.69 -4.92 -5.82
N LYS A 223 22.03 -4.85 -5.88
CA LYS A 223 22.81 -3.78 -5.25
C LYS A 223 22.46 -2.42 -5.84
N ARG A 224 22.30 -2.34 -7.17
CA ARG A 224 21.99 -1.07 -7.86
C ARG A 224 20.64 -0.53 -7.42
N VAL A 225 19.62 -1.38 -7.41
CA VAL A 225 18.28 -0.96 -6.98
C VAL A 225 18.29 -0.62 -5.48
N ALA A 226 18.94 -1.43 -4.63
CA ALA A 226 19.05 -1.12 -3.20
C ALA A 226 19.70 0.25 -2.95
N TYR A 227 20.83 0.55 -3.59
CA TYR A 227 21.54 1.82 -3.42
C TYR A 227 20.86 3.01 -4.12
N LEU A 228 20.08 2.77 -5.19
CA LEU A 228 19.19 3.78 -5.74
C LEU A 228 18.15 4.21 -4.69
N HIS A 229 17.52 3.24 -4.01
CA HIS A 229 16.57 3.51 -2.93
C HIS A 229 17.23 4.20 -1.73
N LEU A 230 18.49 3.86 -1.41
CA LEU A 230 19.29 4.60 -0.43
C LEU A 230 19.43 6.07 -0.82
N PHE A 231 19.86 6.32 -2.06
CA PHE A 231 20.10 7.66 -2.58
C PHE A 231 18.81 8.50 -2.61
N ILE A 232 17.71 7.94 -3.12
CA ILE A 232 16.38 8.58 -3.09
C ILE A 232 15.97 8.90 -1.65
N GLY A 233 16.15 7.93 -0.74
CA GLY A 233 15.83 8.09 0.67
C GLY A 233 16.58 9.24 1.33
N LEU A 234 17.89 9.35 1.07
CA LEU A 234 18.75 10.42 1.58
C LEU A 234 18.39 11.80 1.00
N ILE A 235 18.01 11.89 -0.28
CA ILE A 235 17.51 13.15 -0.87
C ILE A 235 16.27 13.64 -0.13
N PHE A 236 15.27 12.77 0.04
CA PHE A 236 14.03 13.17 0.72
C PHE A 236 14.24 13.43 2.20
N LEU A 237 15.19 12.75 2.85
CA LEU A 237 15.59 13.03 4.22
C LEU A 237 16.18 14.43 4.34
N GLY A 238 17.08 14.82 3.42
CA GLY A 238 17.66 16.17 3.37
C GLY A 238 16.60 17.25 3.13
N ILE A 239 15.64 16.99 2.23
CA ILE A 239 14.50 17.90 1.99
C ILE A 239 13.66 18.05 3.26
N TYR A 240 13.32 16.96 3.93
CA TYR A 240 12.54 17.01 5.17
C TYR A 240 13.28 17.76 6.28
N ALA A 241 14.54 17.43 6.53
CA ALA A 241 15.35 18.09 7.55
C ALA A 241 15.47 19.61 7.32
N THR A 242 15.56 20.04 6.06
CA THR A 242 15.76 21.45 5.71
C THR A 242 14.46 22.27 5.74
N TYR A 243 13.32 21.67 5.35
CA TYR A 243 12.10 22.43 5.05
C TYR A 243 10.87 22.08 5.91
N SER A 244 10.89 21.00 6.68
CA SER A 244 9.71 20.52 7.43
C SER A 244 9.12 21.56 8.38
N THR A 245 9.96 22.27 9.13
CA THR A 245 9.50 23.30 10.09
C THR A 245 8.93 24.55 9.39
N LYS A 246 9.52 24.95 8.26
CA LYS A 246 9.10 26.15 7.49
C LYS A 246 7.72 25.99 6.86
N PHE A 247 7.40 24.75 6.47
CA PHE A 247 6.16 24.39 5.77
C PHE A 247 5.31 23.41 6.59
N ALA A 248 5.31 23.58 7.92
CA ALA A 248 4.51 22.77 8.82
C ALA A 248 3.02 23.15 8.73
N TYR A 249 2.12 22.16 8.81
CA TYR A 249 0.66 22.39 8.74
C TYR A 249 0.15 23.26 9.89
N GLU A 250 0.85 23.23 11.02
CA GLU A 250 0.60 24.00 12.23
C GLU A 250 0.58 25.51 11.95
N ARG A 251 1.30 25.99 10.91
CA ARG A 251 1.26 27.40 10.50
C ARG A 251 -0.11 27.83 9.97
N ILE A 252 -0.96 26.90 9.53
CA ILE A 252 -2.36 27.20 9.18
C ILE A 252 -3.11 27.70 10.42
N LEU A 253 -2.72 27.30 11.63
CA LEU A 253 -3.40 27.61 12.88
C LEU A 253 -2.94 28.93 13.51
N THR A 254 -1.79 29.47 13.10
CA THR A 254 -1.22 30.70 13.68
C THR A 254 -1.76 31.97 13.02
N PRO A 255 -1.56 33.16 13.62
CA PRO A 255 -2.04 34.43 13.05
C PRO A 255 -1.43 34.77 11.68
N VAL A 256 -0.22 34.30 11.37
CA VAL A 256 0.47 34.56 10.09
C VAL A 256 -0.36 34.14 8.87
N TRP A 257 -1.26 33.15 9.04
CA TRP A 257 -2.18 32.72 8.01
C TRP A 257 -3.01 33.89 7.45
N TYR A 258 -3.40 34.82 8.32
CA TYR A 258 -4.27 35.94 7.95
C TYR A 258 -3.56 37.03 7.14
N GLU A 259 -2.24 37.12 7.21
CA GLU A 259 -1.42 38.05 6.44
C GLU A 259 -1.30 37.64 4.97
N TRP A 260 -1.57 36.36 4.65
CA TRP A 260 -1.37 35.82 3.32
C TRP A 260 -2.58 36.00 2.41
N THR A 261 -2.30 36.23 1.12
CA THR A 261 -3.33 36.24 0.07
C THR A 261 -3.97 34.85 -0.08
N PRO A 262 -5.20 34.76 -0.60
CA PRO A 262 -5.85 33.46 -0.80
C PRO A 262 -5.05 32.49 -1.69
N LEU A 263 -4.39 33.01 -2.74
CA LEU A 263 -3.52 32.22 -3.59
C LEU A 263 -2.30 31.69 -2.84
N TYR A 264 -1.66 32.53 -2.03
CA TYR A 264 -0.51 32.11 -1.22
C TYR A 264 -0.89 31.02 -0.22
N ARG A 265 -2.05 31.15 0.44
CA ARG A 265 -2.61 30.13 1.34
C ARG A 265 -2.81 28.79 0.62
N LEU A 266 -3.38 28.82 -0.58
CA LEU A 266 -3.59 27.62 -1.38
C LEU A 266 -2.26 26.94 -1.74
N VAL A 267 -1.29 27.71 -2.24
CA VAL A 267 0.05 27.23 -2.60
C VAL A 267 0.78 26.69 -1.37
N PHE A 268 0.71 27.39 -0.23
CA PHE A 268 1.30 26.95 1.02
C PHE A 268 0.80 25.56 1.42
N VAL A 269 -0.51 25.32 1.38
CA VAL A 269 -1.08 24.00 1.70
C VAL A 269 -0.54 22.91 0.79
N GLN A 270 -0.36 23.20 -0.52
CA GLN A 270 0.20 22.22 -1.44
C GLN A 270 1.66 21.90 -1.11
N LEU A 271 2.47 22.91 -0.80
CA LEU A 271 3.86 22.74 -0.41
C LEU A 271 4.00 22.04 0.95
N ALA A 272 3.19 22.42 1.94
CA ALA A 272 3.14 21.81 3.25
C ALA A 272 2.78 20.32 3.16
N GLY A 273 1.80 19.96 2.33
CA GLY A 273 1.44 18.56 2.11
C GLY A 273 2.55 17.75 1.46
N PHE A 274 3.19 18.27 0.42
CA PHE A 274 4.33 17.62 -0.21
C PHE A 274 5.50 17.43 0.78
N LEU A 275 5.88 18.48 1.52
CA LEU A 275 6.99 18.43 2.48
C LEU A 275 6.67 17.57 3.71
N ALA A 276 5.41 17.50 4.14
CA ALA A 276 5.00 16.55 5.17
C ALA A 276 5.14 15.09 4.71
N ARG A 277 4.99 14.81 3.41
CA ARG A 277 5.15 13.45 2.85
C ARG A 277 6.61 13.01 2.74
N THR A 278 7.56 13.94 2.59
CA THR A 278 8.97 13.57 2.32
C THR A 278 9.61 12.75 3.42
N LYS A 279 9.19 12.89 4.69
CA LYS A 279 9.65 11.99 5.78
C LYS A 279 9.29 10.53 5.52
N TYR A 280 8.12 10.26 4.95
CA TYR A 280 7.69 8.90 4.60
C TYR A 280 8.45 8.41 3.36
N TYR A 281 8.67 9.27 2.37
CA TYR A 281 9.49 8.95 1.20
C TYR A 281 10.91 8.55 1.60
N ALA A 282 11.53 9.34 2.47
CA ALA A 282 12.84 9.06 3.03
C ALA A 282 12.88 7.68 3.69
N VAL A 283 12.07 7.52 4.74
CA VAL A 283 12.14 6.37 5.63
C VAL A 283 11.72 5.06 4.94
N TRP A 284 10.68 5.09 4.10
CA TRP A 284 10.25 3.89 3.37
C TRP A 284 11.17 3.56 2.20
N SER A 285 11.77 4.53 1.51
CA SER A 285 12.79 4.23 0.50
C SER A 285 14.04 3.60 1.13
N LEU A 286 14.53 4.13 2.26
CA LEU A 286 15.66 3.54 3.00
C LEU A 286 15.37 2.09 3.44
N SER A 287 14.19 1.86 4.01
CA SER A 287 13.80 0.52 4.48
C SER A 287 13.60 -0.47 3.33
N GLU A 288 13.00 -0.02 2.23
CA GLU A 288 12.83 -0.82 1.01
C GLU A 288 14.18 -1.19 0.40
N GLY A 289 15.12 -0.25 0.30
CA GLY A 289 16.47 -0.51 -0.20
C GLY A 289 17.24 -1.52 0.68
N ALA A 290 17.14 -1.40 2.00
CA ALA A 290 17.73 -2.36 2.93
C ALA A 290 17.11 -3.77 2.77
N CYS A 291 15.79 -3.86 2.60
CA CYS A 291 15.13 -5.13 2.29
C CYS A 291 15.58 -5.71 0.95
N ILE A 292 15.63 -4.91 -0.13
CA ILE A 292 16.13 -5.35 -1.45
C ILE A 292 17.54 -5.93 -1.31
N LEU A 293 18.38 -5.32 -0.46
CA LEU A 293 19.74 -5.79 -0.26
C LEU A 293 19.83 -7.13 0.47
N THR A 294 18.86 -7.54 1.30
CA THR A 294 18.81 -8.94 1.80
C THR A 294 18.41 -9.94 0.74
N GLY A 295 17.75 -9.47 -0.32
CA GLY A 295 17.25 -10.25 -1.44
C GLY A 295 15.74 -10.48 -1.44
N ILE A 296 15.03 -10.12 -0.35
CA ILE A 296 13.57 -10.33 -0.22
C ILE A 296 12.76 -9.51 -1.24
N GLY A 297 13.35 -8.46 -1.81
CA GLY A 297 12.71 -7.62 -2.81
C GLY A 297 12.53 -8.28 -4.19
N PHE A 298 13.15 -9.43 -4.44
CA PHE A 298 13.10 -10.06 -5.76
C PHE A 298 11.69 -10.51 -6.13
N ASN A 299 11.29 -10.22 -7.37
CA ASN A 299 9.95 -10.46 -7.88
C ASN A 299 9.92 -11.04 -9.31
N GLY A 300 10.90 -11.86 -9.65
CA GLY A 300 11.02 -12.41 -11.00
C GLY A 300 11.61 -11.39 -11.99
N TYR A 301 11.17 -11.47 -13.25
CA TYR A 301 11.76 -10.74 -14.37
C TYR A 301 10.71 -10.01 -15.18
N ASP A 302 10.99 -8.78 -15.60
CA ASP A 302 10.12 -8.03 -16.50
C ASP A 302 9.98 -8.78 -17.84
N PRO A 303 8.75 -9.12 -18.27
CA PRO A 303 8.52 -9.79 -19.55
C PRO A 303 8.99 -8.98 -20.78
N LYS A 304 9.02 -7.65 -20.67
CA LYS A 304 9.40 -6.77 -21.79
C LYS A 304 10.91 -6.63 -21.93
N THR A 305 11.61 -6.53 -20.81
CA THR A 305 13.05 -6.20 -20.78
C THR A 305 13.93 -7.36 -20.34
N GLY A 306 13.35 -8.45 -19.84
CA GLY A 306 14.08 -9.58 -19.27
C GLY A 306 14.81 -9.27 -17.96
N ARG A 307 14.66 -8.07 -17.39
CA ARG A 307 15.40 -7.62 -16.20
C ARG A 307 14.76 -8.07 -14.89
N THR A 308 15.59 -8.34 -13.89
CA THR A 308 15.14 -8.63 -12.52
C THR A 308 14.28 -7.49 -11.95
N LEU A 309 13.15 -7.87 -11.34
CA LEU A 309 12.25 -6.97 -10.64
C LEU A 309 12.56 -7.01 -9.14
N TRP A 310 12.71 -5.85 -8.53
CA TRP A 310 13.03 -5.69 -7.10
C TRP A 310 11.90 -4.98 -6.33
N ASN A 311 10.65 -5.23 -6.71
CA ASN A 311 9.47 -4.55 -6.19
C ASN A 311 8.61 -5.42 -5.26
N ARG A 312 9.13 -6.55 -4.75
CA ARG A 312 8.32 -7.48 -3.93
C ARG A 312 7.84 -6.87 -2.61
N VAL A 313 8.70 -6.06 -2.02
CA VAL A 313 8.42 -5.36 -0.76
C VAL A 313 8.19 -3.88 -0.99
N ARG A 314 7.81 -3.46 -2.21
CA ARG A 314 7.58 -2.07 -2.54
C ARG A 314 6.55 -1.47 -1.59
N ASN A 315 6.92 -0.39 -0.91
CA ASN A 315 6.03 0.32 0.00
C ASN A 315 5.64 1.71 -0.49
N ILE A 316 6.43 2.32 -1.37
CA ILE A 316 6.15 3.63 -1.92
C ILE A 316 6.47 3.70 -3.43
N ASN A 317 5.60 4.35 -4.19
CA ASN A 317 5.87 4.79 -5.55
C ASN A 317 5.67 6.31 -5.66
N ILE A 318 6.75 7.06 -5.44
CA ILE A 318 6.75 8.52 -5.30
C ILE A 318 6.22 9.22 -6.55
N ILE A 319 6.69 8.84 -7.74
CA ILE A 319 6.25 9.46 -9.00
C ILE A 319 4.75 9.23 -9.21
N SER A 320 4.28 8.01 -8.98
CA SER A 320 2.86 7.66 -9.13
C SER A 320 1.98 8.39 -8.11
N ILE A 321 2.47 8.64 -6.89
CA ILE A 321 1.78 9.48 -5.90
C ILE A 321 1.66 10.91 -6.39
N GLU A 322 2.79 11.54 -6.76
CA GLU A 322 2.82 12.96 -7.12
C GLU A 322 2.10 13.23 -8.47
N THR A 323 1.96 12.21 -9.31
CA THR A 323 1.30 12.29 -10.63
C THR A 323 0.01 11.45 -10.74
N ALA A 324 -0.60 11.08 -9.62
CA ALA A 324 -1.80 10.25 -9.59
C ALA A 324 -3.01 10.96 -10.25
N PRO A 325 -3.62 10.39 -11.31
CA PRO A 325 -4.82 10.97 -11.93
C PRO A 325 -6.12 10.58 -11.20
N SER A 326 -6.03 9.75 -10.15
CA SER A 326 -7.18 9.34 -9.32
C SER A 326 -6.72 8.86 -7.93
N PHE A 327 -7.61 8.94 -6.93
CA PHE A 327 -7.36 8.42 -5.59
C PHE A 327 -7.04 6.93 -5.53
N LYS A 328 -7.57 6.14 -6.47
CA LYS A 328 -7.17 4.73 -6.60
C LYS A 328 -5.66 4.61 -6.85
N VAL A 329 -5.15 5.29 -7.88
CA VAL A 329 -3.72 5.23 -8.22
C VAL A 329 -2.87 5.75 -7.08
N LEU A 330 -3.32 6.81 -6.40
CA LEU A 330 -2.67 7.37 -5.22
C LEU A 330 -2.54 6.33 -4.10
N PHE A 331 -3.65 5.73 -3.65
CA PHE A 331 -3.62 4.76 -2.55
C PHE A 331 -2.88 3.47 -2.91
N ASP A 332 -2.97 3.00 -4.15
CA ASP A 332 -2.19 1.84 -4.61
C ASP A 332 -0.67 2.12 -4.58
N SER A 333 -0.26 3.40 -4.56
CA SER A 333 1.14 3.85 -4.61
C SER A 333 1.70 4.32 -3.26
N TRP A 334 0.82 4.60 -2.28
CA TRP A 334 1.17 5.07 -0.95
C TRP A 334 1.03 3.95 0.07
N ASN A 335 2.07 3.64 0.83
CA ASN A 335 2.06 2.59 1.84
C ASN A 335 1.52 1.25 1.26
N CYS A 336 2.08 0.83 0.14
CA CYS A 336 1.53 -0.25 -0.69
C CYS A 336 1.34 -1.56 0.09
N ARG A 337 2.23 -1.89 1.03
CA ARG A 337 2.13 -3.12 1.83
C ARG A 337 0.98 -3.06 2.83
N THR A 338 0.68 -1.88 3.38
CA THR A 338 -0.49 -1.68 4.24
C THR A 338 -1.78 -1.83 3.44
N ASN A 339 -1.84 -1.32 2.20
CA ASN A 339 -3.00 -1.54 1.34
C ASN A 339 -3.22 -3.02 0.99
N VAL A 340 -2.14 -3.77 0.75
CA VAL A 340 -2.18 -5.22 0.55
C VAL A 340 -2.72 -5.93 1.80
N TRP A 341 -2.20 -5.60 2.98
CA TRP A 341 -2.67 -6.14 4.26
C TRP A 341 -4.16 -5.85 4.49
N LEU A 342 -4.57 -4.59 4.38
CA LEU A 342 -5.97 -4.17 4.54
C LEU A 342 -6.91 -4.89 3.57
N ARG A 343 -6.46 -5.10 2.32
CA ARG A 343 -7.22 -5.86 1.34
C ARG A 343 -7.37 -7.33 1.75
N ASP A 344 -6.27 -7.99 2.12
CA ASP A 344 -6.22 -9.44 2.29
C ASP A 344 -6.69 -9.92 3.67
N VAL A 345 -6.60 -9.07 4.69
CA VAL A 345 -6.98 -9.37 6.09
C VAL A 345 -8.35 -8.82 6.47
N VAL A 346 -8.79 -7.71 5.86
CA VAL A 346 -10.05 -7.05 6.22
C VAL A 346 -11.05 -7.13 5.06
N TYR A 347 -10.74 -6.47 3.95
CA TYR A 347 -11.68 -6.27 2.86
C TYR A 347 -12.20 -7.59 2.25
N LYS A 348 -11.30 -8.48 1.84
CA LYS A 348 -11.66 -9.80 1.30
C LYS A 348 -12.35 -10.67 2.34
N ARG A 349 -11.95 -10.57 3.61
CA ARG A 349 -12.44 -11.43 4.70
C ARG A 349 -13.83 -11.05 5.19
N LEU A 350 -14.21 -9.78 5.05
CA LEU A 350 -15.57 -9.28 5.29
C LEU A 350 -16.51 -9.50 4.09
N THR A 351 -15.99 -10.01 2.98
CA THR A 351 -16.77 -10.29 1.78
C THR A 351 -17.30 -11.72 1.83
N LYS A 352 -18.62 -11.88 1.70
CA LYS A 352 -19.24 -13.22 1.64
C LYS A 352 -18.78 -13.92 0.36
N LYS A 353 -18.42 -15.21 0.46
CA LYS A 353 -18.07 -16.04 -0.73
C LYS A 353 -19.13 -15.90 -1.82
N GLY A 354 -18.71 -15.64 -3.06
CA GLY A 354 -19.60 -15.45 -4.21
C GLY A 354 -20.33 -14.10 -4.28
N LYS A 355 -20.08 -13.17 -3.35
CA LYS A 355 -20.54 -11.78 -3.42
C LYS A 355 -19.36 -10.85 -3.69
N LYS A 356 -19.60 -9.74 -4.37
CA LYS A 356 -18.60 -8.68 -4.48
C LYS A 356 -18.60 -7.82 -3.21
N PRO A 357 -17.45 -7.29 -2.80
CA PRO A 357 -17.37 -6.38 -1.67
C PRO A 357 -18.01 -5.04 -2.02
N GLY A 358 -18.77 -4.44 -1.09
CA GLY A 358 -19.41 -3.14 -1.28
C GLY A 358 -18.80 -2.03 -0.40
N THR A 359 -19.49 -0.89 -0.35
CA THR A 359 -19.08 0.31 0.42
C THR A 359 -18.89 0.02 1.91
N LYS A 360 -19.66 -0.92 2.49
CA LYS A 360 -19.54 -1.32 3.90
C LYS A 360 -18.17 -1.94 4.19
N GLN A 361 -17.71 -2.84 3.33
CA GLN A 361 -16.37 -3.44 3.43
C GLN A 361 -15.29 -2.37 3.23
N SER A 362 -15.46 -1.46 2.26
CA SER A 362 -14.53 -0.34 2.09
C SER A 362 -14.42 0.53 3.33
N MET A 363 -15.55 0.95 3.91
CA MET A 363 -15.56 1.79 5.10
C MET A 363 -14.98 1.07 6.31
N ALA A 364 -15.31 -0.22 6.50
CA ALA A 364 -14.67 -1.04 7.53
C ALA A 364 -13.14 -1.07 7.36
N THR A 365 -12.64 -1.15 6.12
CA THR A 365 -11.21 -1.10 5.86
C THR A 365 -10.59 0.26 6.15
N PHE A 366 -11.23 1.38 5.77
CA PHE A 366 -10.73 2.73 6.09
C PHE A 366 -10.75 3.02 7.59
N VAL A 367 -11.80 2.59 8.30
CA VAL A 367 -11.89 2.69 9.76
C VAL A 367 -10.82 1.82 10.43
N THR A 368 -10.60 0.60 9.93
CA THR A 368 -9.52 -0.26 10.41
C THR A 368 -8.16 0.39 10.21
N SER A 369 -7.95 1.06 9.07
CA SER A 369 -6.72 1.83 8.80
C SER A 369 -6.55 2.99 9.79
N ALA A 370 -7.62 3.76 10.05
CA ALA A 370 -7.59 4.85 11.03
C ALA A 370 -7.24 4.33 12.44
N PHE A 371 -7.91 3.25 12.85
CA PHE A 371 -7.69 2.61 14.14
C PHE A 371 -6.28 2.04 14.29
N TRP A 372 -5.71 1.50 13.21
CA TRP A 372 -4.32 1.05 13.19
C TRP A 372 -3.33 2.20 13.43
N HIS A 373 -3.64 3.41 12.92
CA HIS A 373 -2.83 4.60 13.16
C HIS A 373 -2.95 5.17 14.57
N GLY A 374 -4.14 5.09 15.20
CA GLY A 374 -4.31 5.51 16.59
C GLY A 374 -5.73 5.96 16.92
N ILE A 375 -5.85 6.62 18.07
CA ILE A 375 -7.12 7.13 18.60
C ILE A 375 -7.39 8.60 18.25
N ASP A 376 -6.42 9.29 17.68
CA ASP A 376 -6.54 10.71 17.39
C ASP A 376 -7.62 10.99 16.32
N PRO A 377 -8.55 11.93 16.55
CA PRO A 377 -9.67 12.20 15.64
C PRO A 377 -9.25 12.52 14.21
N GLY A 378 -8.11 13.18 14.02
CA GLY A 378 -7.56 13.54 12.72
C GLY A 378 -7.31 12.35 11.79
N TYR A 379 -6.96 11.18 12.34
CA TYR A 379 -6.85 9.95 11.54
C TYR A 379 -8.20 9.57 10.93
N TYR A 380 -9.25 9.52 11.74
CA TYR A 380 -10.59 9.16 11.29
C TYR A 380 -11.13 10.16 10.26
N LEU A 381 -10.95 11.46 10.52
CA LEU A 381 -11.31 12.52 9.58
C LEU A 381 -10.63 12.35 8.22
N ALA A 382 -9.31 12.10 8.20
CA ALA A 382 -8.54 11.92 6.97
C ALA A 382 -8.94 10.64 6.21
N PHE A 383 -9.05 9.49 6.89
CA PHE A 383 -9.35 8.22 6.24
C PHE A 383 -10.79 8.13 5.73
N VAL A 384 -11.77 8.69 6.47
CA VAL A 384 -13.15 8.74 6.00
C VAL A 384 -13.26 9.63 4.76
N LEU A 385 -12.67 10.83 4.78
CA LEU A 385 -12.66 11.72 3.62
C LEU A 385 -11.94 11.08 2.41
N GLY A 386 -10.78 10.44 2.64
CA GLY A 386 -10.06 9.67 1.62
C GLY A 386 -10.89 8.53 1.04
N GLY A 387 -11.70 7.86 1.86
CA GLY A 387 -12.64 6.82 1.44
C GLY A 387 -13.77 7.36 0.56
N VAL A 388 -14.34 8.50 0.91
CA VAL A 388 -15.36 9.18 0.08
C VAL A 388 -14.76 9.64 -1.26
N LEU A 389 -13.57 10.25 -1.25
CA LEU A 389 -12.86 10.68 -2.46
C LEU A 389 -12.53 9.50 -3.38
N THR A 390 -12.15 8.35 -2.80
CA THR A 390 -11.97 7.10 -3.55
C THR A 390 -13.28 6.64 -4.19
N SER A 391 -14.38 6.71 -3.45
CA SER A 391 -15.72 6.36 -3.94
C SER A 391 -16.13 7.22 -5.14
N LEU A 392 -16.00 8.53 -5.02
CA LEU A 392 -16.27 9.47 -6.10
C LEU A 392 -15.36 9.21 -7.31
N GLY A 393 -14.07 8.95 -7.09
CA GLY A 393 -13.12 8.59 -8.15
C GLY A 393 -13.57 7.40 -9.01
N ARG A 394 -14.33 6.45 -8.43
CA ARG A 394 -14.94 5.34 -9.19
C ARG A 394 -16.06 5.83 -10.10
N GLN A 395 -16.92 6.71 -9.61
CA GLN A 395 -18.00 7.31 -10.41
C GLN A 395 -17.42 8.07 -11.62
N PHE A 396 -16.36 8.87 -11.41
CA PHE A 396 -15.63 9.51 -12.50
C PHE A 396 -15.04 8.49 -13.48
N ARG A 397 -14.41 7.42 -12.99
CA ARG A 397 -13.82 6.37 -13.85
C ARG A 397 -14.88 5.66 -14.70
N ARG A 398 -16.07 5.40 -14.15
CA ARG A 398 -17.15 4.67 -14.82
C ARG A 398 -17.95 5.54 -15.78
N PHE A 399 -18.28 6.77 -15.39
CA PHE A 399 -19.25 7.59 -16.12
C PHE A 399 -18.65 8.80 -16.83
N ILE A 400 -17.46 9.27 -16.44
CA ILE A 400 -16.85 10.49 -17.01
C ILE A 400 -15.63 10.14 -17.88
N ARG A 401 -14.68 9.36 -17.36
CA ARG A 401 -13.47 8.95 -18.09
C ARG A 401 -13.74 8.38 -19.49
N PRO A 402 -14.77 7.55 -19.74
CA PRO A 402 -14.99 7.00 -21.08
C PRO A 402 -15.25 8.07 -22.15
N TYR A 403 -15.78 9.25 -21.81
CA TYR A 403 -15.93 10.35 -22.76
C TYR A 403 -14.61 10.78 -23.40
N PHE A 404 -13.50 10.64 -22.67
CA PHE A 404 -12.15 11.03 -23.09
C PHE A 404 -11.35 9.89 -23.73
N LEU A 405 -11.89 8.67 -23.79
CA LEU A 405 -11.24 7.52 -24.42
C LEU A 405 -11.77 7.28 -25.85
N PRO A 406 -10.94 6.89 -26.82
CA PRO A 406 -11.42 6.39 -28.11
C PRO A 406 -12.25 5.11 -27.95
N VAL A 407 -13.24 4.90 -28.82
CA VAL A 407 -14.12 3.71 -28.81
C VAL A 407 -13.31 2.42 -29.02
N ASN A 408 -12.32 2.46 -29.90
CA ASN A 408 -11.46 1.32 -30.25
C ASN A 408 -9.99 1.61 -29.88
N SER A 409 -9.71 1.76 -28.59
CA SER A 409 -8.32 1.96 -28.13
C SER A 409 -7.70 0.61 -27.78
N SER A 410 -6.61 0.23 -28.45
CA SER A 410 -5.70 -0.81 -27.95
C SER A 410 -4.81 -0.24 -26.84
N ALA A 411 -4.16 -1.12 -26.07
CA ALA A 411 -3.22 -0.70 -25.02
C ALA A 411 -2.04 0.14 -25.57
N ASP A 412 -1.72 -0.02 -26.87
CA ASP A 412 -0.61 0.66 -27.54
C ASP A 412 -1.04 1.96 -28.27
N THR A 413 -2.33 2.30 -28.24
CA THR A 413 -2.80 3.56 -28.85
C THR A 413 -2.36 4.75 -27.99
N PRO A 414 -1.61 5.73 -28.54
CA PRO A 414 -1.17 6.88 -27.75
C PRO A 414 -2.38 7.70 -27.25
N PRO A 415 -2.32 8.25 -26.02
CA PRO A 415 -3.45 8.97 -25.45
C PRO A 415 -3.73 10.25 -26.24
N THR A 416 -4.99 10.45 -26.61
CA THR A 416 -5.51 11.64 -27.29
C THR A 416 -5.27 12.90 -26.44
N LEU A 417 -5.27 14.08 -27.07
CA LEU A 417 -5.15 15.36 -26.34
C LEU A 417 -6.24 15.51 -25.27
N SER A 418 -7.48 15.10 -25.56
CA SER A 418 -8.58 15.12 -24.59
C SER A 418 -8.33 14.21 -23.39
N LYS A 419 -7.75 13.02 -23.62
CA LYS A 419 -7.36 12.11 -22.53
C LYS A 419 -6.23 12.69 -21.68
N ARG A 420 -5.22 13.30 -22.32
CA ARG A 420 -4.10 13.94 -21.61
C ARG A 420 -4.58 15.11 -20.75
N ALA A 421 -5.49 15.94 -21.28
CA ALA A 421 -6.11 17.03 -20.53
C ALA A 421 -6.93 16.50 -19.33
N TYR A 422 -7.75 15.46 -19.53
CA TYR A 422 -8.47 14.80 -18.44
C TYR A 422 -7.54 14.28 -17.34
N ASP A 423 -6.44 13.64 -17.71
CA ASP A 423 -5.46 13.14 -16.75
C ASP A 423 -4.75 14.26 -16.01
N LEU A 424 -4.40 15.35 -16.69
CA LEU A 424 -3.77 16.52 -16.07
C LEU A 424 -4.70 17.18 -15.04
N ILE A 425 -5.97 17.38 -15.41
CA ILE A 425 -7.00 17.90 -14.50
C ILE A 425 -7.17 16.95 -13.31
N GLY A 426 -7.26 15.64 -13.57
CA GLY A 426 -7.35 14.63 -12.52
C GLY A 426 -6.18 14.70 -11.54
N ARG A 427 -4.94 14.89 -12.04
CA ARG A 427 -3.74 15.06 -11.21
C ARG A 427 -3.84 16.28 -10.31
N ILE A 428 -4.24 17.42 -10.87
CA ILE A 428 -4.40 18.66 -10.10
C ILE A 428 -5.45 18.48 -9.00
N VAL A 429 -6.62 17.93 -9.34
CA VAL A 429 -7.70 17.69 -8.36
C VAL A 429 -7.27 16.74 -7.26
N VAL A 430 -6.58 15.64 -7.61
CA VAL A 430 -6.07 14.68 -6.63
C VAL A 430 -5.06 15.33 -5.70
N GLN A 431 -4.12 16.13 -6.21
CA GLN A 431 -3.14 16.80 -5.34
C GLN A 431 -3.78 17.83 -4.42
N LEU A 432 -4.68 18.67 -4.95
CA LEU A 432 -5.41 19.67 -4.16
C LEU A 432 -6.15 19.01 -2.99
N THR A 433 -6.90 17.95 -3.27
CA THR A 433 -7.71 17.25 -2.27
C THR A 433 -6.88 16.35 -1.35
N LEU A 434 -5.77 15.77 -1.83
CA LEU A 434 -4.81 15.03 -1.00
C LEU A 434 -4.18 15.93 0.04
N ASN A 435 -3.60 17.06 -0.37
CA ASN A 435 -2.92 17.99 0.55
C ASN A 435 -3.88 18.63 1.54
N TYR A 436 -5.14 18.85 1.15
CA TYR A 436 -6.20 19.23 2.09
C TYR A 436 -6.51 18.14 3.13
N THR A 437 -6.68 16.90 2.66
CA THR A 437 -7.07 15.77 3.50
C THR A 437 -5.95 15.38 4.47
N ALA A 438 -4.70 15.41 3.99
CA ALA A 438 -3.51 15.10 4.77
C ALA A 438 -3.32 16.06 5.96
N CYS A 439 -3.83 17.29 5.88
CA CYS A 439 -3.79 18.24 6.99
C CYS A 439 -4.37 17.63 8.28
N ALA A 440 -5.51 16.93 8.20
CA ALA A 440 -6.12 16.30 9.36
C ALA A 440 -5.27 15.14 9.91
N PHE A 441 -4.64 14.38 9.02
CA PHE A 441 -3.73 13.29 9.39
C PHE A 441 -2.47 13.80 10.10
N ILE A 442 -2.02 15.02 9.79
CA ILE A 442 -0.83 15.62 10.40
C ILE A 442 -1.17 16.36 11.70
N LEU A 443 -2.28 17.12 11.74
CA LEU A 443 -2.65 17.92 12.91
C LEU A 443 -3.23 17.09 14.06
N LEU A 444 -3.88 15.95 13.76
CA LEU A 444 -4.43 14.98 14.72
C LEU A 444 -5.59 15.48 15.62
N GLY A 445 -5.48 16.66 16.21
CA GLY A 445 -6.48 17.24 17.10
C GLY A 445 -7.76 17.62 16.35
N PHE A 446 -8.93 17.24 16.87
CA PHE A 446 -10.22 17.53 16.23
C PHE A 446 -10.42 19.04 15.99
N ARG A 447 -10.19 19.87 17.02
CA ARG A 447 -10.35 21.33 16.92
C ARG A 447 -9.40 21.96 15.90
N ASP A 448 -8.17 21.48 15.86
CA ASP A 448 -7.14 21.95 14.93
C ASP A 448 -7.51 21.58 13.49
N CYS A 449 -7.97 20.36 13.28
CA CYS A 449 -8.45 19.89 11.97
C CYS A 449 -9.61 20.76 11.45
N ILE A 450 -10.65 20.99 12.27
CA ILE A 450 -11.81 21.80 11.90
C ILE A 450 -11.40 23.26 11.64
N THR A 451 -10.52 23.81 12.48
CA THR A 451 -9.99 25.17 12.30
C THR A 451 -9.22 25.30 10.99
N ALA A 452 -8.34 24.35 10.69
CA ALA A 452 -7.56 24.34 9.46
C ALA A 452 -8.47 24.20 8.22
N TRP A 453 -9.44 23.28 8.26
CA TRP A 453 -10.40 23.11 7.17
C TRP A 453 -11.29 24.33 6.93
N ASN A 454 -11.69 25.03 7.99
CA ASN A 454 -12.40 26.30 7.90
C ASN A 454 -11.53 27.40 7.28
N ARG A 455 -10.26 27.50 7.69
CA ARG A 455 -9.28 28.43 7.13
C ARG A 455 -8.94 28.14 5.67
N MET A 456 -9.18 26.91 5.21
CA MET A 456 -9.11 26.47 3.81
C MET A 456 -10.49 26.46 3.11
N TRP A 457 -11.48 27.22 3.59
CA TRP A 457 -12.80 27.40 2.96
C TRP A 457 -13.57 26.11 2.68
N TRP A 458 -13.25 25.00 3.35
CA TRP A 458 -13.90 23.72 3.13
C TRP A 458 -13.87 23.20 1.68
N TYR A 459 -12.90 23.63 0.84
CA TYR A 459 -12.99 23.42 -0.61
C TYR A 459 -13.11 21.95 -1.03
N THR A 460 -12.46 21.01 -0.34
CA THR A 460 -12.57 19.58 -0.66
C THR A 460 -13.93 19.02 -0.24
N HIS A 461 -14.47 19.43 0.91
CA HIS A 461 -15.80 19.01 1.35
C HIS A 461 -16.89 19.54 0.43
N ILE A 462 -16.78 20.81 0.02
CA ILE A 462 -17.70 21.42 -0.97
C ILE A 462 -17.64 20.65 -2.29
N LEU A 463 -16.43 20.35 -2.80
CA LEU A 463 -16.25 19.55 -4.02
C LEU A 463 -16.91 18.18 -3.90
N VAL A 464 -16.73 17.51 -2.76
CA VAL A 464 -17.35 16.21 -2.47
C VAL A 464 -18.87 16.32 -2.49
N ILE A 465 -19.45 17.26 -1.74
CA ILE A 465 -20.91 17.45 -1.64
C ILE A 465 -21.51 17.77 -3.00
N VAL A 466 -20.93 18.71 -3.74
CA VAL A 466 -21.41 19.11 -5.08
C VAL A 466 -21.36 17.93 -6.05
N THR A 467 -20.27 17.17 -6.04
CA THR A 467 -20.11 16.00 -6.90
C THR A 467 -21.11 14.90 -6.55
N MET A 468 -21.29 14.61 -5.25
CA MET A 468 -22.27 13.65 -4.78
C MET A 468 -23.70 14.07 -5.19
N ALA A 469 -24.05 15.34 -4.97
CA ALA A 469 -25.34 15.90 -5.38
C ALA A 469 -25.54 15.80 -6.90
N PHE A 470 -24.54 16.10 -7.71
CA PHE A 470 -24.61 15.94 -9.16
C PHE A 470 -24.96 14.50 -9.57
N PHE A 471 -24.29 13.50 -8.99
CA PHE A 471 -24.61 12.11 -9.32
C PHE A 471 -25.99 11.69 -8.79
N HIS A 472 -26.34 12.11 -7.57
CA HIS A 472 -27.63 11.85 -6.93
C HIS A 472 -28.82 12.39 -7.74
N PHE A 473 -28.75 13.66 -8.17
CA PHE A 473 -29.82 14.34 -8.89
C PHE A 473 -29.81 14.04 -10.41
N GLY A 474 -29.44 12.82 -10.80
CA GLY A 474 -29.59 12.32 -12.17
C GLY A 474 -28.39 12.53 -13.10
N GLY A 475 -27.26 13.09 -12.62
CA GLY A 475 -26.03 13.21 -13.40
C GLY A 475 -25.51 11.87 -13.90
N ARG A 476 -25.62 10.80 -13.09
CA ARG A 476 -25.30 9.43 -13.49
C ARG A 476 -26.11 8.96 -14.71
N ARG A 477 -27.43 9.20 -14.70
CA ARG A 477 -28.35 8.82 -15.78
C ARG A 477 -28.05 9.60 -17.06
N SER A 478 -27.80 10.92 -16.93
CA SER A 478 -27.44 11.78 -18.06
C SER A 478 -26.14 11.32 -18.73
N LEU A 479 -25.10 11.07 -17.94
CA LEU A 479 -23.81 10.57 -18.43
C LEU A 479 -23.93 9.18 -19.07
N ARG A 480 -24.70 8.26 -18.47
CA ARG A 480 -24.93 6.94 -19.08
C ARG A 480 -25.57 7.06 -20.46
N LYS A 481 -26.68 7.79 -20.58
CA LYS A 481 -27.37 8.01 -21.86
C LYS A 481 -26.44 8.63 -22.91
N GLY A 482 -25.59 9.57 -22.51
CA GLY A 482 -24.63 10.18 -23.41
C GLY A 482 -23.51 9.23 -23.86
N LEU A 483 -23.10 8.27 -23.02
CA LEU A 483 -22.15 7.22 -23.40
C LEU A 483 -22.76 6.16 -24.33
N GLU A 484 -24.01 5.77 -24.08
CA GLU A 484 -24.77 4.87 -24.94
C GLU A 484 -24.93 5.46 -26.35
N LYS A 485 -25.32 6.74 -26.45
CA LYS A 485 -25.39 7.47 -27.73
C LYS A 485 -24.07 7.53 -28.50
N ARG A 486 -22.93 7.42 -27.80
CA ARG A 486 -21.58 7.45 -28.38
C ARG A 486 -21.02 6.05 -28.66
N GLY A 487 -21.81 4.98 -28.48
CA GLY A 487 -21.37 3.60 -28.64
C GLY A 487 -20.32 3.16 -27.61
N LYS A 488 -20.17 3.90 -26.50
CA LYS A 488 -19.18 3.60 -25.44
C LYS A 488 -19.74 2.74 -24.31
N LEU A 489 -21.06 2.62 -24.24
CA LEU A 489 -21.78 1.68 -23.39
C LEU A 489 -22.88 0.98 -24.23
N PRO A 490 -23.25 -0.27 -23.90
CA PRO A 490 -24.35 -0.96 -24.58
C PRO A 490 -25.69 -0.23 -24.36
N VAL A 491 -26.46 -0.05 -25.43
CA VAL A 491 -27.81 0.54 -25.38
C VAL A 491 -28.74 -0.44 -24.67
N GLY A 492 -29.45 0.02 -23.63
CA GLY A 492 -30.49 -0.79 -22.97
C GLY A 492 -30.06 -1.61 -21.76
N SER A 493 -28.80 -1.50 -21.29
CA SER A 493 -28.34 -2.20 -20.08
C SER A 493 -29.08 -1.73 -18.82
N THR A 494 -30.19 -2.41 -18.51
CA THR A 494 -30.90 -2.31 -17.23
C THR A 494 -30.04 -2.93 -16.12
N LYS A 495 -30.39 -2.65 -14.85
CA LYS A 495 -29.71 -3.23 -13.68
C LYS A 495 -29.59 -4.77 -13.76
N ASP A 496 -30.46 -5.44 -14.52
CA ASP A 496 -30.51 -6.90 -14.66
C ASP A 496 -29.56 -7.47 -15.71
N GLU A 497 -29.25 -6.75 -16.80
CA GLU A 497 -28.27 -7.21 -17.79
C GLU A 497 -26.82 -7.05 -17.30
N ASP A 498 -26.53 -6.00 -16.52
CA ASP A 498 -25.25 -5.85 -15.82
C ASP A 498 -25.05 -7.03 -14.82
N GLN A 499 -26.11 -7.49 -14.16
CA GLN A 499 -26.10 -8.68 -13.31
C GLN A 499 -26.01 -10.01 -14.09
N GLY A 500 -26.64 -10.10 -15.27
CA GLY A 500 -26.60 -11.27 -16.15
C GLY A 500 -25.22 -11.51 -16.77
N ARG A 501 -24.58 -10.44 -17.26
CA ARG A 501 -23.21 -10.46 -17.79
C ARG A 501 -22.18 -10.70 -16.69
N GLU A 502 -22.50 -10.32 -15.45
CA GLU A 502 -21.75 -10.71 -14.25
C GLU A 502 -21.91 -12.20 -13.89
N LYS A 503 -23.12 -12.78 -14.03
CA LYS A 503 -23.33 -14.23 -13.86
C LYS A 503 -22.57 -15.06 -14.90
N GLU A 504 -22.45 -14.56 -16.12
CA GLU A 504 -21.69 -15.22 -17.18
C GLU A 504 -20.16 -15.14 -16.93
N LYS A 505 -19.67 -13.98 -16.44
CA LYS A 505 -18.30 -13.84 -15.91
C LYS A 505 -18.02 -14.67 -14.66
N ARG A 506 -19.03 -15.05 -13.87
CA ARG A 506 -18.91 -15.99 -12.73
C ARG A 506 -18.80 -17.45 -13.19
N ARG A 507 -19.22 -17.79 -14.41
CA ARG A 507 -19.09 -19.14 -15.01
C ARG A 507 -17.81 -19.32 -15.82
N SER A 508 -17.18 -18.22 -16.23
CA SER A 508 -15.82 -18.25 -16.77
C SER A 508 -14.85 -18.71 -15.65
N PRO A 509 -13.74 -19.40 -15.96
CA PRO A 509 -12.72 -19.69 -14.95
C PRO A 509 -12.35 -18.39 -14.22
N PRO A 510 -12.05 -18.45 -12.91
CA PRO A 510 -11.83 -17.26 -12.12
C PRO A 510 -10.81 -16.37 -12.84
N PRO A 511 -11.04 -15.04 -12.93
CA PRO A 511 -10.01 -14.16 -13.45
C PRO A 511 -8.72 -14.49 -12.71
N SER A 512 -7.63 -14.72 -13.45
CA SER A 512 -6.31 -14.98 -12.89
C SER A 512 -5.86 -13.72 -12.12
N PHE A 513 -6.29 -13.63 -10.87
CA PHE A 513 -5.93 -12.58 -9.94
C PHE A 513 -4.64 -12.97 -9.23
N LYS A 514 -3.54 -12.95 -9.96
CA LYS A 514 -2.23 -13.04 -9.31
C LYS A 514 -1.95 -11.69 -8.67
N ILE A 515 -2.12 -11.55 -7.34
CA ILE A 515 -1.58 -10.42 -6.54
C ILE A 515 -1.19 -10.84 -5.12
N SER A 516 0.11 -11.04 -4.92
CA SER A 516 0.94 -10.29 -3.98
C SER A 516 2.36 -10.52 -4.44
N PRO A 517 3.14 -9.45 -4.64
CA PRO A 517 3.62 -9.18 -5.99
C PRO A 517 4.01 -10.49 -6.67
N PRO A 518 3.16 -10.99 -7.57
CA PRO A 518 3.46 -12.25 -8.20
C PRO A 518 4.55 -11.99 -9.22
N SER A 519 5.37 -13.00 -9.42
CA SER A 519 6.17 -13.10 -10.63
C SER A 519 5.26 -12.82 -11.84
N PRO A 520 5.66 -11.92 -12.75
CA PRO A 520 4.81 -11.52 -13.87
C PRO A 520 4.33 -12.73 -14.69
N THR A 521 3.06 -12.70 -15.12
CA THR A 521 2.48 -13.78 -15.92
C THR A 521 2.93 -13.66 -17.37
N ILE A 522 3.44 -14.77 -17.90
CA ILE A 522 3.99 -14.89 -19.26
C ILE A 522 2.83 -14.95 -20.27
N SER A 523 2.76 -13.98 -21.19
CA SER A 523 2.22 -14.24 -22.53
C SER A 523 3.41 -14.55 -23.43
N ALA A 524 3.43 -15.75 -24.03
CA ALA A 524 4.57 -16.25 -24.79
C ALA A 524 4.83 -15.49 -26.10
N SER A 525 3.92 -14.62 -26.55
CA SER A 525 3.96 -14.05 -27.90
C SER A 525 4.91 -12.86 -28.10
N HIS A 526 5.44 -12.23 -27.04
CA HIS A 526 6.27 -11.00 -27.16
C HIS A 526 7.43 -10.89 -26.16
N ALA A 527 7.88 -11.97 -25.54
CA ALA A 527 9.00 -11.89 -24.59
C ALA A 527 10.33 -11.68 -25.34
N GLN A 528 11.03 -10.57 -25.07
CA GLN A 528 12.42 -10.43 -25.51
C GLN A 528 13.30 -11.47 -24.79
N PRO A 529 14.33 -12.02 -25.46
CA PRO A 529 15.30 -12.87 -24.79
C PRO A 529 15.94 -12.11 -23.62
N PRO A 530 16.23 -12.80 -22.50
CA PRO A 530 16.84 -12.16 -21.35
C PRO A 530 18.20 -11.57 -21.75
N PRO A 531 18.60 -10.42 -21.17
CA PRO A 531 19.89 -9.83 -21.47
C PRO A 531 21.02 -10.86 -21.24
N ALA A 532 22.06 -10.80 -22.07
CA ALA A 532 23.19 -11.71 -21.94
C ALA A 532 23.80 -11.62 -20.53
N PRO A 533 24.31 -12.73 -19.95
CA PRO A 533 24.90 -12.72 -18.60
C PRO A 533 26.04 -11.71 -18.40
N GLU A 534 26.65 -11.23 -19.48
CA GLU A 534 27.69 -10.22 -19.51
C GLU A 534 27.13 -8.80 -19.28
N ASP A 535 25.97 -8.49 -19.87
CA ASP A 535 25.22 -7.23 -19.63
C ASP A 535 24.80 -7.09 -18.15
N GLU A 536 24.55 -8.21 -17.48
CA GLU A 536 24.20 -8.22 -16.05
C GLU A 536 25.39 -7.91 -15.13
N ARG A 537 26.62 -8.01 -15.63
CA ARG A 537 27.88 -7.80 -14.88
C ARG A 537 28.51 -6.43 -15.11
N ASP A 538 28.16 -5.71 -16.19
CA ASP A 538 28.75 -4.41 -16.50
C ASP A 538 28.49 -3.39 -15.38
N PRO A 539 29.49 -2.96 -14.59
CA PRO A 539 29.33 -2.03 -13.48
C PRO A 539 28.79 -0.66 -13.89
N LYS A 540 28.91 -0.29 -15.17
CA LYS A 540 28.47 1.02 -15.72
C LYS A 540 27.04 1.00 -16.27
N ASP A 541 26.38 -0.17 -16.35
CA ASP A 541 25.03 -0.27 -16.90
C ASP A 541 23.97 0.38 -15.96
N LEU A 542 23.64 1.64 -16.23
CA LEU A 542 22.58 2.39 -15.53
C LEU A 542 21.16 2.05 -16.01
N ARG A 543 20.99 1.16 -16.99
CA ARG A 543 19.66 0.80 -17.50
C ARG A 543 18.82 0.11 -16.42
N TRP A 544 19.44 -0.54 -15.43
CA TRP A 544 18.77 -1.05 -14.22
C TRP A 544 18.16 0.05 -13.35
N VAL A 545 18.88 1.17 -13.22
CA VAL A 545 18.41 2.36 -12.49
C VAL A 545 17.26 2.99 -13.25
N ARG A 546 17.44 3.19 -14.56
CA ARG A 546 16.36 3.70 -15.43
C ARG A 546 15.13 2.81 -15.38
N HIS A 547 15.28 1.50 -15.49
CA HIS A 547 14.17 0.55 -15.41
C HIS A 547 13.47 0.56 -14.05
N ALA A 548 14.21 0.64 -12.95
CA ALA A 548 13.62 0.78 -11.62
C ALA A 548 12.86 2.12 -11.46
N LEU A 549 13.40 3.23 -11.99
CA LEU A 549 12.80 4.57 -11.97
C LEU A 549 11.59 4.71 -12.91
N ASP A 550 11.62 4.03 -14.07
CA ASP A 550 10.53 3.97 -15.04
C ASP A 550 9.31 3.25 -14.44
N ASN A 551 9.48 2.64 -13.25
CA ASN A 551 8.42 2.07 -12.43
C ASN A 551 7.51 1.18 -13.28
N PRO A 552 8.05 0.13 -13.93
CA PRO A 552 7.29 -0.73 -14.83
C PRO A 552 5.96 -1.05 -14.15
N PRO A 553 4.83 -0.71 -14.81
CA PRO A 553 3.54 -0.70 -14.16
C PRO A 553 3.33 -2.06 -13.55
N TYR A 554 3.07 -2.04 -12.24
CA TYR A 554 2.61 -3.22 -11.56
C TYR A 554 1.32 -3.65 -12.28
N ALA A 555 1.36 -4.81 -12.94
CA ALA A 555 0.20 -5.40 -13.59
C ALA A 555 -0.74 -5.94 -12.51
N ASP A 556 -1.34 -5.02 -11.76
CA ASP A 556 -2.52 -5.25 -10.96
C ASP A 556 -3.68 -5.55 -11.92
N GLY A 557 -3.77 -6.80 -12.37
CA GLY A 557 -4.99 -7.32 -12.97
C GLY A 557 -6.09 -7.58 -11.93
N GLY A 558 -5.83 -7.26 -10.66
CA GLY A 558 -6.65 -7.56 -9.51
C GLY A 558 -7.49 -6.43 -8.99
N GLU A 559 -8.40 -6.84 -8.13
CA GLU A 559 -9.22 -5.94 -7.36
C GLU A 559 -8.36 -5.33 -6.24
N ALA A 560 -7.52 -4.34 -6.56
CA ALA A 560 -7.03 -3.41 -5.55
C ALA A 560 -8.22 -2.84 -4.74
N MET A 561 -7.95 -2.18 -3.62
CA MET A 561 -8.97 -1.53 -2.78
C MET A 561 -9.91 -0.56 -3.53
N GLY A 562 -9.61 -0.22 -4.79
CA GLY A 562 -10.49 0.50 -5.72
C GLY A 562 -10.93 -0.22 -7.01
N ASN A 563 -10.58 -1.49 -7.23
CA ASN A 563 -10.92 -2.24 -8.46
C ASN A 563 -12.05 -3.28 -8.29
N GLY A 564 -12.46 -3.63 -7.06
CA GLY A 564 -13.58 -4.56 -6.83
C GLY A 564 -14.98 -4.03 -7.07
N PHE A 565 -15.11 -2.96 -7.85
CA PHE A 565 -16.27 -2.07 -7.83
C PHE A 565 -16.82 -1.81 -9.24
N ASN A 566 -16.99 -2.87 -10.02
CA ASN A 566 -17.67 -2.77 -11.32
C ASN A 566 -19.20 -2.90 -11.22
N SER A 567 -19.78 -2.95 -10.02
CA SER A 567 -21.23 -3.09 -9.84
C SER A 567 -21.79 -2.03 -8.87
N PRO A 568 -23.04 -1.56 -9.06
CA PRO A 568 -23.72 -0.66 -8.14
C PRO A 568 -24.26 -1.45 -6.95
N ASP A 569 -23.63 -1.30 -5.78
CA ASP A 569 -23.75 -2.29 -4.69
C ASP A 569 -24.45 -1.76 -3.42
N GLY A 570 -25.14 -0.63 -3.52
CA GLY A 570 -26.12 -0.17 -2.51
C GLY A 570 -25.57 0.01 -1.08
N GLY A 571 -24.42 0.67 -0.92
CA GLY A 571 -23.96 1.16 0.38
C GLY A 571 -24.16 2.66 0.49
N TRP A 572 -24.20 3.25 1.69
CA TRP A 572 -24.72 4.61 1.90
C TRP A 572 -24.18 5.71 0.97
N VAL A 573 -22.90 5.70 0.58
CA VAL A 573 -22.37 6.64 -0.44
C VAL A 573 -22.95 6.35 -1.80
N ASP A 574 -23.01 5.07 -2.20
CA ASP A 574 -23.60 4.64 -3.45
C ASP A 574 -25.13 4.82 -3.42
N ASP A 575 -25.84 4.58 -2.30
CA ASP A 575 -27.28 4.87 -2.12
C ASP A 575 -27.56 6.37 -2.26
N LEU A 576 -26.73 7.20 -1.60
CA LEU A 576 -26.82 8.65 -1.66
C LEU A 576 -26.29 9.22 -2.97
N VAL A 577 -25.58 8.44 -3.79
CA VAL A 577 -25.17 8.78 -5.17
C VAL A 577 -26.16 8.24 -6.20
N GLU A 578 -26.92 7.19 -5.87
CA GLU A 578 -27.95 6.56 -6.69
C GLU A 578 -29.28 7.29 -6.62
N GLY A 579 -29.57 7.90 -5.47
CA GLY A 579 -30.73 8.77 -5.27
C GLY A 579 -32.08 8.07 -5.35
N ILE A 580 -33.14 8.88 -5.34
CA ILE A 580 -34.53 8.40 -5.43
C ILE A 580 -34.78 8.05 -6.90
N GLU A 581 -34.36 6.85 -7.31
CA GLU A 581 -34.85 6.27 -8.55
C GLU A 581 -36.35 6.03 -8.39
N THR A 582 -37.19 6.97 -8.88
CA THR A 582 -38.58 6.65 -9.17
C THR A 582 -38.56 5.42 -10.06
N PRO A 583 -39.28 4.32 -9.71
CA PRO A 583 -39.36 3.16 -10.56
C PRO A 583 -39.72 3.63 -11.96
N SER A 584 -38.90 3.23 -12.94
CA SER A 584 -39.30 3.35 -14.34
C SER A 584 -40.66 2.70 -14.44
N ALA A 585 -41.71 3.52 -14.64
CA ALA A 585 -43.04 3.02 -14.92
C ALA A 585 -42.89 2.00 -16.05
N GLU A 586 -43.09 0.72 -15.72
CA GLU A 586 -43.31 -0.29 -16.73
C GLU A 586 -44.44 0.26 -17.58
N LYS A 587 -44.12 0.64 -18.82
CA LYS A 587 -45.15 0.77 -19.83
C LYS A 587 -45.67 -0.64 -20.05
N VAL A 588 -46.67 -1.02 -19.26
CA VAL A 588 -47.54 -2.15 -19.54
C VAL A 588 -48.04 -1.93 -20.96
N ASN A 589 -47.55 -2.75 -21.88
CA ASN A 589 -48.01 -2.76 -23.25
C ASN A 589 -49.33 -3.56 -23.24
N PRO A 590 -50.51 -2.94 -23.42
CA PRO A 590 -51.79 -3.61 -23.16
C PRO A 590 -52.21 -4.56 -24.30
N PHE A 591 -51.30 -4.94 -25.21
CA PHE A 591 -51.58 -5.81 -26.36
C PHE A 591 -50.68 -7.05 -26.39
N LYS A 592 -50.61 -7.76 -25.27
CA LYS A 592 -50.28 -9.19 -25.26
C LYS A 592 -51.30 -9.92 -24.40
N THR A 593 -52.43 -10.24 -25.02
CA THR A 593 -53.32 -11.31 -24.58
C THR A 593 -53.14 -12.47 -25.55
N GLU A 594 -52.81 -13.62 -24.94
CA GLU A 594 -52.80 -15.00 -25.42
C GLU A 594 -51.77 -15.43 -26.48
#